data_AF-X1I294-F1
#
_entry.id   AF-X1I294-F1
#
_cell.length_a   1.000
_cell.length_b   1.000
_cell.length_c   1.000
_cell.angle_alpha   90.00
_cell.angle_beta   90.00
_cell.angle_gamma   90.00
#
_symmetry.space_group_name_H-M   'P 1'
#
loop_
_entity.id
_entity.type
_entity.pdbx_description
1 polymer ?
#
loop_
_entity_poly.entity_id
_entity_poly.type
_entity_poly.pdbx_seq_one_letter_code
_entity_poly.pdbx_strand_id
1 'polypeptide(L)' 'MAKIDDVDLGIILFLSDNPRSTSTSVAKNIFKPQDSRKLIKIDNMIRYRLKRFIGDNV' A
#
# COMPACT_ATOMS: atom_id res chain seq x y z
N MET A 1 7.61 4.49 18.09
CA MET A 1 7.71 4.12 16.66
C MET A 1 6.71 3.02 16.37
N ALA A 2 5.83 3.21 15.40
CA ALA A 2 4.96 2.13 14.96
C ALA A 2 5.84 0.98 14.40
N LYS A 3 5.60 -0.25 14.84
CA LYS A 3 6.28 -1.42 14.26
C LYS A 3 5.82 -1.58 12.82
N ILE A 4 6.77 -1.71 11.91
CA ILE A 4 6.57 -2.13 10.53
C ILE A 4 6.15 -3.60 10.59
N ASP A 5 5.03 -3.94 9.94
CA ASP A 5 4.59 -5.32 9.78
C ASP A 5 4.92 -5.86 8.38
N ASP A 6 4.73 -7.16 8.16
CA ASP A 6 5.06 -7.82 6.88
C ASP A 6 4.27 -7.25 5.70
N VAL A 7 3.08 -6.70 5.96
CA VAL A 7 2.26 -6.05 4.94
C VAL A 7 2.91 -4.74 4.52
N ASP A 8 3.35 -3.93 5.47
CA ASP A 8 4.08 -2.71 5.20
C ASP A 8 5.37 -2.99 4.41
N LEU A 9 6.13 -4.03 4.82
CA LEU A 9 7.34 -4.44 4.11
C LEU A 9 7.05 -4.86 2.67
N GLY A 10 6.02 -5.68 2.44
CA GLY A 10 5.62 -6.11 1.10
C GLY A 10 5.20 -4.94 0.19
N ILE A 11 4.47 -3.96 0.75
CA ILE A 11 4.08 -2.75 0.02
C ILE A 11 5.33 -1.93 -0.37
N ILE A 12 6.25 -1.70 0.58
CA ILE A 12 7.46 -0.90 0.36
C ILE A 12 8.38 -1.58 -0.66
N LEU A 13 8.60 -2.88 -0.56
CA LEU A 13 9.40 -3.64 -1.53
C LEU A 13 8.83 -3.52 -2.94
N PHE A 14 7.51 -3.70 -3.10
CA PHE A 14 6.87 -3.57 -4.40
C PHE A 14 7.03 -2.16 -5.00
N LEU A 15 6.87 -1.12 -4.18
CA LEU A 15 7.05 0.27 -4.62
C LEU A 15 8.52 0.59 -4.92
N SER A 16 9.47 0.00 -4.19
CA SER A 16 10.90 0.12 -4.46
C SER A 16 11.27 -0.47 -5.82
N ASP A 17 10.73 -1.65 -6.13
CA ASP A 17 10.94 -2.30 -7.43
C ASP A 17 10.17 -1.61 -8.57
N ASN A 18 9.10 -0.88 -8.24
CA ASN A 18 8.23 -0.21 -9.22
C ASN A 18 7.92 1.25 -8.79
N PRO A 19 8.87 2.19 -8.91
CA PRO A 19 8.77 3.53 -8.31
C PRO A 19 7.62 4.41 -8.83
N ARG A 20 7.08 4.10 -10.02
CA ARG A 20 5.94 4.81 -10.63
C ARG A 20 4.58 4.16 -10.33
N SER A 21 4.57 3.09 -9.55
CA SER A 21 3.34 2.38 -9.19
C SER A 21 2.50 3.17 -8.19
N THR A 22 1.18 3.00 -8.31
CA THR A 22 0.20 3.59 -7.40
C THR A 22 -0.24 2.60 -6.31
N SER A 23 -0.90 3.08 -5.26
CA SER A 23 -1.55 2.22 -4.27
C SER A 23 -2.51 1.20 -4.89
N THR A 24 -3.20 1.59 -5.97
CA THR A 24 -4.07 0.69 -6.75
C THR A 24 -3.28 -0.44 -7.41
N SER A 25 -2.07 -0.14 -7.89
CA SER A 25 -1.18 -1.12 -8.52
C SER A 25 -0.70 -2.14 -7.49
N VAL A 26 -0.33 -1.67 -6.30
CA VAL A 26 0.01 -2.52 -5.15
C VAL A 26 -1.18 -3.41 -4.77
N ALA A 27 -2.38 -2.84 -4.65
CA ALA A 27 -3.60 -3.58 -4.31
C ALA A 27 -3.87 -4.72 -5.30
N LYS A 28 -3.75 -4.46 -6.61
CA LYS A 28 -3.98 -5.45 -7.66
C LYS A 28 -2.92 -6.55 -7.67
N ASN A 29 -1.65 -6.21 -7.51
CA ASN A 29 -0.55 -7.17 -7.65
C ASN A 29 -0.33 -8.02 -6.40
N ILE A 30 -0.39 -7.40 -5.22
CA ILE A 30 -0.11 -8.09 -3.95
C ILE A 30 -1.35 -8.82 -3.44
N PHE A 31 -2.51 -8.14 -3.41
CA PHE A 31 -3.70 -8.64 -2.72
C PHE A 31 -4.74 -9.26 -3.65
N LYS A 32 -4.61 -9.09 -4.97
CA LYS A 32 -5.46 -9.69 -6.01
C LYS A 32 -6.96 -9.64 -5.67
N PRO A 33 -7.53 -8.45 -5.42
CA PRO A 33 -8.93 -8.30 -5.06
C PRO A 33 -9.84 -8.86 -6.15
N GLN A 34 -10.87 -9.59 -5.73
CA GLN A 34 -11.83 -10.25 -6.63
C GLN A 34 -12.90 -9.30 -7.19
N ASP A 35 -13.05 -8.12 -6.59
CA ASP A 35 -14.07 -7.15 -6.97
C ASP A 35 -13.65 -5.71 -6.64
N SER A 36 -14.39 -4.75 -7.21
CA SER A 36 -14.10 -3.32 -7.06
C SER A 36 -14.26 -2.82 -5.62
N ARG A 37 -15.15 -3.40 -4.80
CA ARG A 37 -15.33 -2.99 -3.41
C ARG A 37 -14.12 -3.40 -2.57
N LYS A 38 -13.64 -4.63 -2.74
CA LYS A 38 -12.40 -5.12 -2.12
C LYS A 38 -11.20 -4.31 -2.58
N LEU A 39 -11.11 -3.99 -3.88
CA LEU A 39 -10.03 -3.15 -4.40
C LEU A 39 -9.99 -1.78 -3.70
N ILE A 40 -11.12 -1.09 -3.59
CA ILE A 40 -11.21 0.21 -2.91
C ILE A 40 -10.81 0.10 -1.44
N LYS A 41 -11.29 -0.93 -0.73
CA LYS A 41 -10.97 -1.13 0.68
C LYS A 41 -9.47 -1.35 0.91
N ILE A 42 -8.85 -2.20 0.09
CA ILE A 42 -7.42 -2.51 0.18
C ILE A 42 -6.58 -1.30 -0.21
N ASP A 43 -6.96 -0.59 -1.28
CA ASP A 43 -6.28 0.62 -1.71
C ASP A 43 -6.29 1.71 -0.63
N ASN A 44 -7.43 1.93 0.03
CA ASN A 44 -7.54 2.87 1.16
C ASN A 44 -6.66 2.45 2.35
N MET A 45 -6.59 1.15 2.66
CA MET A 45 -5.70 0.61 3.69
C MET A 45 -4.24 0.89 3.36
N ILE A 46 -3.81 0.64 2.11
CA ILE A 46 -2.44 0.89 1.64
C ILE A 46 -2.12 2.38 1.77
N ARG A 47 -3.02 3.28 1.32
CA ARG A 47 -2.82 4.73 1.44
C ARG A 47 -2.69 5.18 2.90
N TYR A 48 -3.53 4.65 3.80
CA TYR A 48 -3.44 4.95 5.22
C TYR A 48 -2.10 4.49 5.82
N ARG A 49 -1.64 3.29 5.47
CA ARG A 49 -0.34 2.75 5.92
C ARG A 49 0.82 3.58 5.39
N LEU A 50 0.83 3.91 4.10
CA LEU A 50 1.88 4.73 3.46
C LEU A 50 1.98 6.13 4.07
N LYS A 51 0.85 6.77 4.42
CA LYS A 51 0.87 8.07 5.12
C LYS A 51 1.67 8.03 6.42
N ARG A 52 1.66 6.91 7.15
CA ARG A 52 2.45 6.76 8.39
C ARG A 52 3.97 6.80 8.13
N PHE A 53 4.41 6.43 6.92
CA PHE A 53 5.82 6.40 6.55
C PHE A 53 6.31 7.71 5.95
N ILE A 54 5.46 8.40 5.20
CA ILE A 54 5.82 9.66 4.55
C ILE A 54 5.92 10.81 5.58
N GLY A 55 5.41 10.60 6.80
CA GLY A 55 5.27 11.65 7.82
C GLY A 55 4.20 12.66 7.40
N ASP A 56 3.52 13.28 8.37
CA ASP A 56 2.69 14.45 8.10
C ASP A 56 3.60 15.61 7.64
N ASN A 57 4.02 15.59 6.38
CA ASN A 57 4.58 16.76 5.70
C ASN A 57 3.39 17.63 5.28
N VAL A 58 2.81 18.34 6.25
CA VAL A 58 2.02 19.56 6.03
C VAL A 58 2.96 20.74 6.21
#